data_AF-A0A416EFG4-F1
#
_entry.id   AF-A0A416EFG4-F1
#
_cell.length_a   1.000
_cell.length_b   1.000
_cell.length_c   1.000
_cell.angle_alpha   90.00
_cell.angle_beta   90.00
_cell.angle_gamma   90.00
#
_symmetry.space_group_name_H-M   'P 1'
#
loop_
_entity.id
_entity.type
_entity.pdbx_description
1 polymer ?
#
loop_
_entity_poly.entity_id
_entity_poly.type
_entity_poly.pdbx_seq_one_letter_code
_entity_poly.pdbx_strand_id
1 'polypeptide(L)'
;MYHQRSTDADERMKQLLTDTDKLLALCESDYNDSTEYDLFVRCLSEQTIVENENRRLRTKEDGGMKSTMLQNPSDPEATIRNKAGKEHRGYAANLEESVGANGSVVTEYQYEQNNHSDSQFIQEHLEQMDNQEERTVIVTDGAYSGTENTQLAAYKQDKGSGNTLQLNSQVAG
;
A
#
# COMPACT_ATOMS: atom_id res chain seq x y z
N MET A 1 -18.69 -32.43 2.74
CA MET A 1 -19.59 -31.36 2.24
C MET A 1 -20.36 -30.80 3.42
N TYR A 2 -19.79 -29.84 4.16
CA TYR A 2 -20.53 -29.13 5.21
C TYR A 2 -21.36 -28.03 4.53
N HIS A 3 -22.68 -28.19 4.53
CA HIS A 3 -23.60 -27.17 4.05
C HIS A 3 -24.25 -26.53 5.27
N GLN A 4 -23.67 -25.43 5.75
CA GLN A 4 -24.35 -24.58 6.73
C GLN A 4 -25.50 -23.84 6.04
N ARG A 5 -26.66 -23.79 6.69
CA ARG A 5 -27.81 -23.03 6.19
C ARG A 5 -27.53 -21.54 6.38
N SER A 6 -27.87 -20.73 5.39
CA SER A 6 -27.68 -19.26 5.39
C SER A 6 -28.21 -18.60 6.66
N THR A 7 -29.35 -19.05 7.18
CA THR A 7 -29.98 -18.51 8.39
C THR A 7 -29.09 -18.66 9.64
N ASP A 8 -28.34 -19.75 9.74
CA ASP A 8 -27.45 -19.98 10.88
C ASP A 8 -26.23 -19.03 10.85
N ALA A 9 -25.82 -18.56 9.67
CA ALA A 9 -24.71 -17.63 9.52
C ALA A 9 -25.09 -16.22 9.96
N ASP A 10 -26.29 -15.76 9.61
CA ASP A 10 -26.79 -14.44 9.97
C ASP A 10 -27.00 -14.30 11.48
N GLU A 11 -27.56 -15.33 12.14
CA GLU A 11 -27.74 -15.34 13.59
C GLU A 11 -26.40 -15.31 14.33
N ARG A 12 -25.42 -16.09 13.87
CA ARG A 12 -24.06 -16.08 14.43
C ARG A 12 -23.38 -14.73 14.24
N MET A 13 -23.57 -14.08 13.09
CA MET A 13 -23.01 -12.76 12.84
C MET A 13 -23.63 -11.71 13.77
N LYS A 14 -24.95 -11.74 13.99
CA LYS A 14 -25.61 -10.85 14.95
C LYS A 14 -25.09 -11.06 16.38
N GLN A 15 -24.92 -12.32 16.79
CA GLN A 15 -24.33 -12.64 18.09
C GLN A 15 -22.90 -12.12 18.20
N LEU A 16 -22.08 -12.32 17.17
CA LEU A 16 -20.71 -11.81 17.12
C LEU A 16 -20.64 -10.29 17.28
N LEU A 17 -21.48 -9.54 16.56
CA LEU A 17 -21.54 -8.07 16.68
C LEU A 17 -22.01 -7.64 18.07
N THR A 18 -22.98 -8.35 18.65
CA THR A 18 -23.46 -8.08 20.02
C THR A 18 -22.36 -8.30 21.05
N ASP A 19 -21.60 -9.39 20.95
CA ASP A 19 -20.53 -9.70 21.89
C ASP A 19 -19.32 -8.77 21.70
N THR A 20 -19.10 -8.31 20.48
CA THR A 20 -18.13 -7.26 20.15
C THR A 20 -18.44 -5.96 20.89
N ASP A 21 -19.70 -5.50 20.87
CA ASP A 21 -20.08 -4.27 21.58
C ASP A 21 -19.91 -4.39 23.10
N LYS A 22 -20.21 -5.57 23.67
CA LYS A 22 -19.90 -5.86 25.08
C LYS A 22 -18.40 -5.81 25.35
N LEU A 23 -17.59 -6.41 24.46
CA LEU A 23 -16.14 -6.45 24.64
C LEU A 23 -15.55 -5.03 24.58
N LEU A 24 -16.01 -4.19 23.65
CA LEU A 24 -15.63 -2.77 23.60
C LEU A 24 -15.94 -2.04 24.91
N ALA A 25 -17.14 -2.23 25.46
CA ALA A 25 -17.54 -1.61 26.72
C ALA A 25 -16.74 -2.13 27.93
N LEU A 26 -16.35 -3.41 27.93
CA LEU A 26 -15.56 -4.02 28.99
C LEU A 26 -14.08 -3.61 28.93
N CYS A 27 -13.56 -3.31 27.74
CA CYS A 27 -12.16 -2.97 27.52
C CYS A 27 -11.87 -1.46 27.60
N GLU A 28 -12.89 -0.62 27.82
CA GLU A 28 -12.72 0.84 27.77
C GLU A 28 -11.69 1.32 28.81
N SER A 29 -10.66 2.03 28.33
CA SER A 29 -9.50 2.61 29.03
C SER A 29 -8.39 1.65 29.51
N ASP A 30 -8.70 0.39 29.84
CA ASP A 30 -7.71 -0.54 30.42
C ASP A 30 -6.77 -1.19 29.38
N TYR A 31 -7.10 -1.13 28.09
CA TYR A 31 -6.37 -1.81 27.01
C TYR A 31 -5.88 -0.89 25.89
N ASN A 32 -5.92 0.43 26.11
CA ASN A 32 -5.54 1.42 25.09
C ASN A 32 -4.05 1.36 24.68
N ASP A 33 -3.20 0.65 25.42
CA ASP A 33 -1.78 0.44 25.09
C ASP A 33 -1.52 -0.91 24.40
N SER A 34 -2.57 -1.70 24.10
CA SER A 34 -2.44 -3.01 23.44
C SER A 34 -2.68 -2.90 21.94
N THR A 35 -1.70 -3.38 21.16
CA THR A 35 -1.81 -3.49 19.70
C THR A 35 -2.99 -4.37 19.27
N GLU A 36 -3.28 -5.45 20.01
CA GLU A 36 -4.41 -6.33 19.71
C GLU A 36 -5.75 -5.62 19.86
N TYR A 37 -5.87 -4.77 20.89
CA TYR A 37 -7.07 -3.96 21.08
C TYR A 37 -7.22 -2.90 19.99
N ASP A 38 -6.12 -2.24 19.60
CA ASP A 38 -6.13 -1.28 18.48
C ASP A 38 -6.56 -1.94 17.16
N LEU A 39 -6.03 -3.13 16.86
CA LEU A 39 -6.40 -3.90 15.67
C LEU A 39 -7.86 -4.35 15.71
N PHE A 40 -8.36 -4.73 16.88
CA PHE A 40 -9.77 -5.05 17.09
C PHE A 40 -10.65 -3.83 16.81
N VAL A 41 -10.36 -2.68 17.43
CA VAL A 41 -11.10 -1.42 17.22
C VAL A 41 -11.05 -1.00 15.75
N ARG A 42 -9.87 -1.05 15.12
CA ARG A 42 -9.69 -0.74 13.69
C ARG A 42 -10.57 -1.63 12.83
N CYS A 43 -10.49 -2.95 13.00
CA CYS A 43 -11.29 -3.93 12.27
C CYS A 43 -12.78 -3.58 12.34
N LEU A 44 -13.29 -3.26 13.53
CA LEU A 44 -14.70 -2.92 13.71
C LEU A 44 -15.07 -1.61 13.02
N SER A 45 -14.26 -0.57 13.18
CA SER A 45 -14.54 0.74 12.56
C SER A 45 -14.57 0.66 11.03
N GLU A 46 -13.74 -0.22 10.46
CA GLU A 46 -13.59 -0.42 9.04
C GLU A 46 -14.65 -1.36 8.45
N GLN A 47 -15.09 -2.39 9.18
CA GLN A 47 -15.99 -3.44 8.67
C GLN A 47 -17.46 -3.24 9.09
N THR A 48 -17.73 -2.32 10.03
CA THR A 48 -19.07 -2.12 10.58
C THR A 48 -19.48 -0.64 10.56
N ILE A 49 -20.78 -0.41 10.71
CA ILE A 49 -21.38 0.91 10.94
C ILE A 49 -22.33 0.79 12.11
N VAL A 50 -22.40 1.84 12.93
CA VAL A 50 -23.38 1.98 14.00
C VAL A 50 -24.49 2.90 13.52
N GLU A 51 -25.71 2.37 13.40
CA GLU A 51 -26.92 3.10 13.04
C GLU A 51 -27.98 2.89 14.12
N ASN A 52 -28.57 3.98 14.64
CA ASN A 52 -29.58 3.91 15.70
C ASN A 52 -29.11 3.04 16.88
N GLU A 53 -27.88 3.25 17.35
CA GLU A 53 -27.25 2.50 18.46
C GLU A 53 -27.04 1.00 18.19
N ASN A 54 -27.26 0.53 16.96
CA ASN A 54 -27.08 -0.86 16.58
C ASN A 54 -25.94 -1.00 15.56
N ARG A 55 -24.99 -1.89 15.84
CA ARG A 55 -23.91 -2.23 14.92
C ARG A 55 -24.39 -3.20 13.84
N ARG A 56 -24.11 -2.89 12.58
CA ARG A 56 -24.26 -3.78 11.43
C ARG A 56 -22.99 -3.85 10.60
N LEU A 57 -22.85 -4.90 9.81
CA LEU A 57 -21.80 -4.96 8.79
C LEU A 57 -22.00 -3.87 7.74
N ARG A 58 -20.89 -3.37 7.19
CA ARG A 58 -20.91 -2.51 6.02
C ARG A 58 -21.43 -3.26 4.79
N THR A 59 -22.13 -2.53 3.94
CA THR A 59 -22.56 -2.97 2.62
C THR A 59 -21.87 -2.15 1.53
N LYS A 60 -22.09 -2.51 0.27
CA LYS A 60 -21.51 -1.78 -0.88
C LYS A 60 -21.97 -0.31 -0.91
N GLU A 61 -23.18 -0.06 -0.46
CA GLU A 61 -23.84 1.25 -0.46
C GLU A 61 -23.19 2.22 0.54
N ASP A 62 -22.46 1.71 1.53
CA ASP A 62 -21.78 2.49 2.56
C ASP A 62 -20.42 3.08 2.11
N GLY A 63 -20.12 2.98 0.81
CA GLY A 63 -18.81 3.28 0.24
C GLY A 63 -17.94 2.03 0.23
N GLY A 64 -17.46 1.67 -0.95
CA GLY A 64 -16.68 0.44 -1.18
C GLY A 64 -15.42 0.33 -0.30
N MET A 65 -14.80 -0.84 -0.34
CA MET A 65 -13.63 -1.12 0.51
C MET A 65 -12.44 -0.23 0.14
N LYS A 66 -11.92 0.53 1.11
CA LYS A 66 -10.68 1.30 0.92
C LYS A 66 -9.51 0.32 0.76
N SER A 67 -8.55 0.67 -0.08
CA SER A 67 -7.31 -0.12 -0.28
C SER A 67 -6.52 -0.33 1.01
N THR A 68 -6.69 0.53 2.01
CA THR A 68 -5.98 0.50 3.30
C THR A 68 -6.74 -0.24 4.42
N MET A 69 -7.89 -0.84 4.12
CA MET A 69 -8.63 -1.59 5.13
C MET A 69 -7.82 -2.81 5.59
N LEU A 70 -7.85 -3.08 6.88
CA LEU A 70 -7.21 -4.19 7.55
C LEU A 70 -7.65 -5.52 6.91
N GLN A 71 -6.73 -6.16 6.21
CA GLN A 71 -6.96 -7.45 5.57
C GLN A 71 -6.63 -8.62 6.49
N ASN A 72 -5.55 -8.46 7.27
CA ASN A 72 -5.03 -9.47 8.16
C ASN A 72 -4.48 -8.78 9.42
N PRO A 73 -4.99 -9.08 10.62
CA PRO A 73 -4.44 -8.54 11.87
C PRO A 73 -2.95 -8.86 12.09
N SER A 74 -2.43 -9.97 11.55
CA SER A 74 -0.99 -10.29 11.64
C SER A 74 -0.11 -9.41 10.75
N ASP A 75 -0.69 -8.67 9.81
CA ASP A 75 0.02 -7.80 8.87
C ASP A 75 -0.83 -6.53 8.59
N PRO A 76 -0.90 -5.61 9.56
CA PRO A 76 -1.86 -4.51 9.53
C PRO A 76 -1.55 -3.42 8.50
N GLU A 77 -0.33 -3.41 7.99
CA GLU A 77 0.14 -2.47 6.99
C GLU A 77 -0.04 -2.97 5.56
N ALA A 78 -0.45 -4.23 5.35
CA ALA A 78 -0.75 -4.74 4.01
C ALA A 78 -1.95 -4.02 3.38
N THR A 79 -1.81 -3.63 2.11
CA THR A 79 -2.87 -2.93 1.37
C THR A 79 -3.38 -3.76 0.18
N ILE A 80 -4.55 -3.41 -0.34
CA ILE A 80 -5.12 -3.98 -1.57
C ILE A 80 -4.98 -2.98 -2.72
N ARG A 81 -4.53 -3.46 -3.87
CA ARG A 81 -4.51 -2.71 -5.13
C ARG A 81 -5.18 -3.46 -6.25
N ASN A 82 -6.04 -2.77 -6.99
CA ASN A 82 -6.64 -3.27 -8.23
C ASN A 82 -5.93 -2.67 -9.44
N LYS A 83 -5.22 -3.49 -10.23
CA LYS A 83 -4.51 -3.07 -11.44
C LYS A 83 -4.85 -4.04 -12.58
N ALA A 84 -5.26 -3.50 -13.73
CA ALA A 84 -5.62 -4.29 -14.92
C ALA A 84 -6.63 -5.43 -14.66
N GLY A 85 -7.60 -5.20 -13.77
CA GLY A 85 -8.63 -6.19 -13.42
C GLY A 85 -8.15 -7.32 -12.49
N LYS A 86 -6.92 -7.24 -11.97
CA LYS A 86 -6.38 -8.15 -10.96
C LYS A 86 -6.24 -7.45 -9.62
N GLU A 87 -6.64 -8.14 -8.57
CA GLU A 87 -6.40 -7.69 -7.20
C GLU A 87 -5.03 -8.19 -6.72
N HIS A 88 -4.29 -7.30 -6.07
CA HIS A 88 -3.00 -7.58 -5.45
C HIS A 88 -3.08 -7.18 -3.98
N ARG A 89 -2.45 -7.95 -3.09
CA ARG A 89 -2.45 -7.72 -1.64
C ARG A 89 -1.02 -7.69 -1.10
N GLY A 90 -0.75 -6.81 -0.15
CA GLY A 90 0.57 -6.68 0.49
C GLY A 90 1.34 -5.48 -0.02
N TYR A 91 2.54 -5.73 -0.54
CA TYR A 91 3.59 -4.74 -0.72
C TYR A 91 4.16 -4.76 -2.15
N ALA A 92 4.87 -3.70 -2.50
CA ALA A 92 5.65 -3.57 -3.72
C ALA A 92 7.12 -3.34 -3.35
N ALA A 93 8.02 -3.94 -4.11
CA ALA A 93 9.45 -3.74 -4.00
C ALA A 93 9.98 -3.12 -5.29
N ASN A 94 10.79 -2.08 -5.15
CA ASN A 94 11.59 -1.53 -6.24
C ASN A 94 13.06 -1.89 -6.02
N LEU A 95 13.75 -2.31 -7.08
CA LEU A 95 15.17 -2.67 -7.05
C LEU A 95 15.90 -1.79 -8.05
N GLU A 96 17.02 -1.22 -7.61
CA GLU A 96 17.94 -0.49 -8.47
C GLU A 96 19.18 -1.34 -8.69
N GLU A 97 19.62 -1.42 -9.95
CA GLU A 97 20.86 -2.08 -10.29
C GLU A 97 21.82 -1.16 -11.02
N SER A 98 23.09 -1.22 -10.60
CA SER A 98 24.21 -0.60 -11.29
C SER A 98 24.77 -1.57 -12.33
N VAL A 99 24.72 -1.18 -13.60
CA VAL A 99 25.14 -2.02 -14.73
C VAL A 99 26.51 -1.59 -15.25
N GLY A 100 27.44 -2.55 -15.31
CA GLY A 100 28.77 -2.39 -15.90
C GLY A 100 29.05 -3.44 -17.00
N ALA A 101 30.24 -3.35 -17.60
CA ALA A 101 30.63 -4.25 -18.69
C ALA A 101 30.62 -5.75 -18.34
N ASN A 102 30.80 -6.08 -17.04
CA ASN A 102 30.91 -7.44 -16.56
C ASN A 102 29.63 -7.98 -15.90
N GLY A 103 28.54 -7.20 -15.90
CA GLY A 103 27.27 -7.58 -15.30
C GLY A 103 26.62 -6.44 -14.51
N SER A 104 25.63 -6.82 -13.72
CA SER A 104 24.78 -5.93 -12.93
C SER A 104 24.88 -6.28 -11.45
N VAL A 105 24.77 -5.28 -10.58
CA VAL A 105 24.71 -5.46 -9.12
C VAL A 105 23.56 -4.62 -8.57
N VAL A 106 22.69 -5.23 -7.76
CA VAL A 106 21.66 -4.52 -7.00
C VAL A 106 22.34 -3.61 -5.99
N THR A 107 22.13 -2.30 -6.11
CA THR A 107 22.74 -1.27 -5.27
C THR A 107 21.75 -0.66 -4.28
N GLU A 108 20.46 -0.66 -4.62
CA GLU A 108 19.41 -0.15 -3.75
C GLU A 108 18.15 -1.03 -3.81
N TYR A 109 17.40 -1.04 -2.71
CA TYR A 109 16.06 -1.59 -2.66
C TYR A 109 15.15 -0.63 -1.89
N GLN A 110 13.89 -0.56 -2.33
CA GLN A 110 12.83 0.18 -1.64
C GLN A 110 11.63 -0.76 -1.50
N TYR A 111 10.96 -0.74 -0.34
CA TYR A 111 9.87 -1.65 -0.03
C TYR A 111 8.72 -0.90 0.63
N GLU A 112 7.58 -0.87 -0.04
CA GLU A 112 6.43 -0.04 0.34
C GLU A 112 5.11 -0.80 0.20
N GLN A 113 4.04 -0.25 0.76
CA GLN A 113 2.68 -0.75 0.52
C GLN A 113 2.37 -0.83 -0.98
N ASN A 114 1.60 -1.82 -1.44
CA ASN A 114 1.40 -2.00 -2.89
C ASN A 114 0.59 -0.87 -3.56
N ASN A 115 -0.05 0.00 -2.79
CA ASN A 115 -0.67 1.24 -3.27
C ASN A 115 0.37 2.30 -3.69
N HIS A 116 1.63 2.15 -3.27
CA HIS A 116 2.76 2.95 -3.70
C HIS A 116 3.02 2.71 -5.19
N SER A 117 3.03 3.78 -5.96
CA SER A 117 3.16 3.72 -7.42
C SER A 117 4.62 3.74 -7.85
N ASP A 118 4.86 3.20 -9.05
CA ASP A 118 6.17 3.25 -9.71
C ASP A 118 6.67 4.72 -9.81
N SER A 119 5.77 5.68 -10.05
CA SER A 119 6.16 7.10 -10.06
C SER A 119 6.59 7.65 -8.70
N GLN A 120 5.98 7.19 -7.59
CA GLN A 120 6.39 7.64 -6.25
C GLN A 120 7.80 7.12 -5.91
N PHE A 121 8.10 5.85 -6.21
CA PHE A 121 9.44 5.28 -5.98
C PHE A 121 10.55 6.10 -6.64
N ILE A 122 10.40 6.44 -7.93
CA ILE A 122 11.43 7.22 -8.62
C ILE A 122 11.48 8.67 -8.17
N GLN A 123 10.34 9.27 -7.79
CA GLN A 123 10.33 10.63 -7.27
C GLN A 123 11.11 10.72 -5.95
N GLU A 124 10.82 9.81 -5.03
CA GLU A 124 11.51 9.73 -3.73
C GLU A 124 13.01 9.44 -3.90
N HIS A 125 13.37 8.52 -4.79
CA HIS A 125 14.78 8.26 -5.13
C HIS A 125 15.46 9.52 -5.67
N LEU A 126 14.87 10.19 -6.67
CA LEU A 126 15.45 11.40 -7.26
C LEU A 126 15.58 12.52 -6.23
N GLU A 127 14.63 12.65 -5.30
CA GLU A 127 14.67 13.63 -4.21
C GLU A 127 15.81 13.37 -3.22
N GLN A 128 16.08 12.12 -2.89
CA GLN A 128 17.16 11.70 -2.00
C GLN A 128 18.53 11.72 -2.68
N MET A 129 18.58 11.57 -4.01
CA MET A 129 19.83 11.54 -4.75
C MET A 129 20.57 12.88 -4.72
N ASP A 130 21.87 12.81 -4.46
CA ASP A 130 22.79 13.95 -4.58
C ASP A 130 22.92 14.42 -6.03
N ASN A 131 23.35 15.67 -6.22
CA ASN A 131 23.65 16.17 -7.55
C ASN A 131 24.78 15.34 -8.18
N GLN A 132 24.61 14.96 -9.43
CA GLN A 132 25.57 14.12 -10.14
C GLN A 132 26.62 14.98 -10.84
N GLU A 133 27.90 14.74 -10.55
CA GLU A 133 29.01 15.44 -11.22
C GLU A 133 29.23 14.89 -12.65
N GLU A 134 28.97 13.60 -12.85
CA GLU A 134 29.10 12.90 -14.12
C GLU A 134 27.73 12.61 -14.78
N ARG A 135 27.74 12.26 -16.06
CA ARG A 135 26.51 11.86 -16.76
C ARG A 135 26.02 10.52 -16.25
N THR A 136 24.99 10.56 -15.43
CA THR A 136 24.26 9.38 -14.95
C THR A 136 23.04 9.12 -15.83
N VAL A 137 22.78 7.86 -16.20
CA VAL A 137 21.58 7.48 -16.97
C VAL A 137 20.81 6.46 -16.15
N ILE A 138 19.53 6.73 -15.89
CA ILE A 138 18.64 5.82 -15.17
C ILE A 138 17.68 5.20 -16.18
N VAL A 139 17.73 3.88 -16.30
CA VAL A 139 16.84 3.12 -17.18
C VAL A 139 15.76 2.48 -16.33
N THR A 140 14.50 2.75 -16.64
CA THR A 140 13.35 2.30 -15.87
C THR A 140 12.38 1.51 -16.74
N ASP A 141 11.48 0.74 -16.13
CA ASP A 141 10.32 0.19 -16.86
C ASP A 141 9.37 1.32 -17.30
N GLY A 142 8.52 1.04 -18.29
CA GLY A 142 7.57 1.98 -18.88
C GLY A 142 6.63 2.63 -17.86
N ALA A 143 6.33 1.96 -16.73
CA ALA A 143 5.47 2.51 -15.69
C ALA A 143 6.06 3.74 -14.96
N TYR A 144 7.36 3.98 -15.10
CA TYR A 144 8.08 5.13 -14.54
C TYR A 144 8.16 6.34 -15.50
N SER A 145 7.70 6.21 -16.75
CA SER A 145 7.89 7.19 -17.84
C SER A 145 7.01 8.45 -17.77
N GLY A 146 6.48 8.79 -16.59
CA GLY A 146 5.63 9.97 -16.40
C GLY A 146 6.35 11.28 -16.73
N THR A 147 5.60 12.27 -17.24
CA THR A 147 6.12 13.61 -17.57
C THR A 147 6.73 14.31 -16.36
N GLU A 148 6.10 14.16 -15.19
CA GLU A 148 6.58 14.72 -13.92
C GLU A 148 7.92 14.10 -13.51
N ASN A 149 8.08 12.78 -13.63
CA ASN A 149 9.34 12.09 -13.30
C ASN A 149 10.48 12.58 -14.22
N THR A 150 10.17 12.76 -15.51
CA THR A 150 11.13 13.28 -16.49
C THR A 150 11.57 14.70 -16.15
N GLN A 151 10.64 15.56 -15.71
CA GLN A 151 10.94 16.92 -15.28
C GLN A 151 11.76 16.95 -13.98
N LEU A 152 11.43 16.09 -13.02
CA LEU A 152 12.16 16.00 -11.75
C LEU A 152 13.61 15.55 -11.96
N ALA A 153 13.83 14.54 -12.82
CA ALA A 153 15.16 14.10 -13.22
C ALA A 153 15.95 15.22 -13.90
N ALA A 154 15.30 16.01 -14.75
CA ALA A 154 15.90 17.18 -15.38
C ALA A 154 16.11 18.37 -14.41
N TYR A 155 15.38 18.48 -13.30
CA TYR A 155 15.60 19.54 -12.31
C TYR A 155 16.81 19.28 -11.41
N LYS A 156 17.04 18.01 -11.04
CA LYS A 156 18.25 17.56 -10.33
C LYS A 156 19.55 17.80 -11.12
N GLN A 157 19.43 18.19 -12.38
CA GLN A 157 20.49 18.58 -13.31
C GLN A 157 21.07 19.99 -13.05
N ASP A 158 20.26 20.98 -12.63
CA ASP A 158 20.63 22.40 -12.78
C ASP A 158 21.59 22.94 -11.71
N LYS A 159 22.07 22.07 -10.81
CA LYS A 159 23.00 22.44 -9.73
C LYS A 159 24.46 22.08 -9.96
N GLY A 160 24.82 21.48 -11.10
CA GLY A 160 26.23 21.21 -11.43
C GLY A 160 26.46 20.64 -12.82
N SER A 161 27.22 21.37 -13.64
CA SER A 161 28.06 20.84 -14.73
C SER A 161 27.38 19.89 -15.75
N GLY A 162 26.83 20.43 -16.85
CA GLY A 162 26.92 19.89 -18.22
C GLY A 162 26.51 18.44 -18.55
N ASN A 163 25.97 17.67 -17.61
CA ASN A 163 25.74 16.23 -17.72
C ASN A 163 24.25 15.87 -17.63
N THR A 164 23.84 14.79 -18.31
CA THR A 164 22.43 14.49 -18.62
C THR A 164 21.90 13.27 -17.85
N LEU A 165 21.04 13.50 -16.86
CA LEU A 165 20.14 12.46 -16.30
C LEU A 165 19.00 12.20 -17.30
N GLN A 166 19.03 11.03 -17.92
CA GLN A 166 17.99 10.56 -18.83
C GLN A 166 17.23 9.42 -18.17
N LEU A 167 15.94 9.62 -17.93
CA LEU A 167 14.99 8.55 -17.66
C LEU A 167 14.60 7.94 -19.00
N ASN A 168 15.16 6.77 -19.30
CA ASN A 168 14.81 6.01 -20.48
C ASN A 168 13.88 4.87 -20.08
N SER A 169 12.68 4.85 -20.66
CA SER A 169 11.76 3.73 -20.49
C SER A 169 12.12 2.60 -21.45
N GLN A 170 12.28 1.38 -20.94
CA GLN A 170 12.20 0.19 -21.78
C GLN A 170 10.75 -0.30 -21.81
N VAL A 171 10.24 -0.64 -22.99
CA VAL A 171 8.97 -1.35 -23.11
C VAL A 171 9.25 -2.82 -22.83
N ALA A 172 8.75 -3.35 -21.72
CA ALA A 172 8.72 -4.78 -21.50
C ALA A 172 7.91 -5.45 -22.63
N GLY A 173 8.58 -6.30 -23.43
CA GLY A 173 7.96 -7.08 -24.50
C GLY A 173 7.15 -8.25 -23.99
#